data_AF-A0A3N5PHU9-F1
#
_entry.id   AF-A0A3N5PHU9-F1
#
_cell.length_a   1.000
_cell.length_b   1.000
_cell.length_c   1.000
_cell.angle_alpha   90.00
_cell.angle_beta   90.00
_cell.angle_gamma   90.00
#
_symmetry.space_group_name_H-M   'P 1'
#
loop_
_entity.id
_entity.type
_entity.pdbx_description
1 polymer ?
#
loop_
_entity_poly.entity_id
_entity_poly.type
_entity_poly.pdbx_seq_one_letter_code
_entity_poly.pdbx_strand_id
1 'polypeptide(L)'
;MLTLLLVGGCSLFPGWNSGKPVNAWVAGEMTNLSDRTAKFDDQSLLDDQRRVSLFSAANETVAFQVVVDAGADGLSDVRLAATAMKGPGGKTLPADSVRIFRMLPVKVTEFPAWYLRLSETSFDKSQAITFYDALTPINSSKAGQPFAAPANGRMAFWVDIVVPRTAQAGNYSGSLTISADSLSPRTFALNLQVYGFVLPDARPIASVGGFDHRTLFRTFIRQDGKPYEPPRLDRTNPLVRQGMGIMRQMMVLSHEHRLDLFETALHPDIRINAAGGPQVNWEDYDNIVTPYLTGSAFDDRVGCPAWPTPFSDSWPEVVGTEQLKNEDYLTTVHQLLEQSAEHFRELDVADQIFAWPYRGPVAAAAFARQFALAKLVRGADAATPILSQLPPVPPPL
;
A
#
# COMPACT_ATOMS: atom_id res chain seq x y z
N MET A 1 -35.33 -60.33 -35.65
CA MET A 1 -34.31 -61.30 -35.21
C MET A 1 -33.00 -60.98 -35.92
N LEU A 2 -32.23 -60.02 -35.41
CA LEU A 2 -30.78 -60.11 -35.22
C LEU A 2 -30.35 -58.87 -34.45
N THR A 3 -29.82 -59.13 -33.26
CA THR A 3 -29.34 -58.15 -32.28
C THR A 3 -27.89 -57.81 -32.63
N LEU A 4 -27.53 -56.52 -32.66
CA LEU A 4 -26.14 -56.08 -32.53
C LEU A 4 -26.06 -55.13 -31.33
N LEU A 5 -25.19 -55.48 -30.40
CA LEU A 5 -24.95 -54.85 -29.10
C LEU A 5 -23.51 -54.31 -29.09
N LEU A 6 -23.30 -53.27 -28.25
CA LEU A 6 -22.04 -52.87 -27.57
C LEU A 6 -21.04 -52.06 -28.44
N VAL A 7 -20.36 -50.97 -28.00
CA VAL A 7 -20.08 -50.26 -26.71
C VAL A 7 -19.76 -48.81 -27.14
N GLY A 8 -20.14 -47.69 -26.50
CA GLY A 8 -20.03 -47.29 -25.09
C GLY A 8 -18.83 -46.35 -24.92
N GLY A 9 -19.09 -45.09 -24.55
CA GLY A 9 -18.09 -44.04 -24.34
C GLY A 9 -18.69 -42.78 -23.72
N CYS A 10 -19.47 -42.94 -22.66
CA CYS A 10 -19.86 -41.83 -21.78
C CYS A 10 -18.62 -41.38 -20.99
N SER A 11 -18.05 -40.23 -21.35
CA SER A 11 -17.17 -39.49 -20.44
C SER A 11 -17.99 -38.94 -19.30
N LEU A 12 -17.78 -39.55 -18.14
CA LEU A 12 -18.29 -39.22 -16.82
C LEU A 12 -17.90 -37.78 -16.45
N PHE A 13 -18.85 -36.85 -16.51
CA PHE A 13 -18.81 -35.66 -15.67
C PHE A 13 -19.16 -36.10 -14.25
N PRO A 14 -18.32 -35.85 -13.23
CA PRO A 14 -18.71 -36.10 -11.86
C PRO A 14 -19.84 -35.12 -11.51
N GLY A 15 -20.96 -35.71 -11.08
CA GLY A 15 -22.14 -35.12 -10.44
C GLY A 15 -22.28 -33.60 -10.45
N TRP A 16 -23.25 -33.11 -11.22
CA TRP A 16 -23.95 -31.89 -10.83
C TRP A 16 -24.65 -32.14 -9.50
N ASN A 17 -23.94 -31.84 -8.42
CA ASN A 17 -24.55 -31.73 -7.11
C ASN A 17 -25.47 -30.51 -7.17
N SER A 18 -26.79 -30.70 -7.14
CA SER A 18 -27.79 -29.63 -7.01
C SER A 18 -27.79 -29.02 -5.60
N GLY A 19 -26.60 -28.90 -5.00
CA GLY A 19 -26.38 -28.30 -3.70
C GLY A 19 -26.58 -26.79 -3.78
N LYS A 20 -26.96 -26.21 -2.65
CA LYS A 20 -27.06 -24.75 -2.47
C LYS A 20 -25.76 -24.09 -2.97
N PRO A 21 -25.82 -23.04 -3.80
CA PRO A 21 -24.62 -22.36 -4.25
C PRO A 21 -23.94 -21.63 -3.09
N VAL A 22 -22.63 -21.44 -3.19
CA VAL A 22 -21.90 -20.54 -2.28
C VAL A 22 -22.61 -19.18 -2.27
N ASN A 23 -22.98 -18.72 -1.07
CA ASN A 23 -23.63 -17.42 -0.89
C ASN A 23 -22.57 -16.32 -0.98
N ALA A 24 -22.39 -15.77 -2.18
CA ALA A 24 -21.48 -14.68 -2.43
C ALA A 24 -22.15 -13.52 -3.19
N TRP A 25 -21.60 -12.33 -3.02
CA TRP A 25 -22.04 -11.07 -3.65
C TRP A 25 -20.85 -10.13 -3.88
N VAL A 26 -21.08 -9.04 -4.62
CA VAL A 26 -20.05 -8.08 -5.01
C VAL A 26 -20.37 -6.69 -4.49
N ALA A 27 -19.33 -5.89 -4.25
CA ALA A 27 -19.45 -4.49 -3.87
C ALA A 27 -18.37 -3.65 -4.56
N GLY A 28 -18.66 -2.37 -4.82
CA GLY A 28 -17.72 -1.41 -5.37
C GLY A 28 -16.48 -1.22 -4.51
N GLU A 29 -15.36 -0.86 -5.13
CA GLU A 29 -14.08 -0.57 -4.44
C GLU A 29 -14.20 0.53 -3.36
N MET A 30 -15.14 1.47 -3.54
CA MET A 30 -15.39 2.57 -2.59
C MET A 30 -16.34 2.17 -1.44
N THR A 31 -16.84 0.93 -1.41
CA THR A 31 -17.69 0.46 -0.31
C THR A 31 -16.85 0.12 0.91
N ASN A 32 -17.07 0.82 2.02
CA ASN A 32 -16.44 0.44 3.28
C ASN A 32 -17.16 -0.76 3.93
N LEU A 33 -16.67 -1.98 3.65
CA LEU A 33 -17.28 -3.21 4.14
C LEU A 33 -17.03 -3.44 5.63
N SER A 34 -18.08 -3.85 6.34
CA SER A 34 -18.02 -4.23 7.75
C SER A 34 -18.77 -5.53 8.03
N ASP A 35 -18.62 -6.04 9.25
CA ASP A 35 -19.46 -7.10 9.82
C ASP A 35 -20.95 -6.74 9.87
N ARG A 36 -21.31 -5.45 9.73
CA ARG A 36 -22.68 -4.94 9.74
C ARG A 36 -23.25 -4.64 8.36
N THR A 37 -22.44 -4.66 7.31
CA THR A 37 -22.90 -4.32 5.96
C THR A 37 -23.92 -5.35 5.49
N ALA A 38 -25.17 -4.94 5.25
CA ALA A 38 -26.18 -5.83 4.68
C ALA A 38 -25.76 -6.26 3.26
N LYS A 39 -26.15 -7.46 2.84
CA LYS A 39 -25.97 -7.88 1.45
C LYS A 39 -26.79 -6.98 0.53
N PHE A 40 -26.19 -6.51 -0.55
CA PHE A 40 -26.86 -5.73 -1.60
C PHE A 40 -26.32 -6.11 -2.98
N ASP A 41 -27.02 -5.68 -4.02
CA ASP A 41 -26.55 -5.79 -5.40
C ASP A 41 -26.07 -4.40 -5.84
N ASP A 42 -24.76 -4.22 -5.97
CA ASP A 42 -24.16 -2.99 -6.48
C ASP A 42 -24.49 -2.81 -7.97
N GLN A 43 -25.51 -2.01 -8.27
CA GLN A 43 -25.95 -1.76 -9.64
C GLN A 43 -24.91 -1.01 -10.48
N SER A 44 -23.93 -0.35 -9.86
CA SER A 44 -22.85 0.32 -10.59
C SER A 44 -21.82 -0.66 -11.15
N LEU A 45 -21.73 -1.86 -10.57
CA LEU A 45 -20.82 -2.92 -10.98
C LEU A 45 -21.45 -3.98 -11.88
N LEU A 46 -22.78 -4.08 -11.92
CA LEU A 46 -23.48 -5.16 -12.62
C LEU A 46 -24.11 -4.64 -13.91
N ASP A 47 -23.82 -5.31 -15.03
CA ASP A 47 -24.54 -5.05 -16.29
C ASP A 47 -25.91 -5.75 -16.33
N ASP A 48 -26.66 -5.53 -17.42
CA ASP A 48 -27.99 -6.13 -17.64
C ASP A 48 -27.99 -7.68 -17.60
N GLN A 49 -26.82 -8.29 -17.79
CA GLN A 49 -26.62 -9.74 -17.77
C GLN A 49 -26.08 -10.22 -16.41
N ARG A 50 -26.02 -9.32 -15.42
CA ARG A 50 -25.48 -9.51 -14.06
C ARG A 50 -24.02 -9.97 -14.07
N ARG A 51 -23.24 -9.51 -15.04
CA ARG A 51 -21.78 -9.66 -15.07
C ARG A 51 -21.15 -8.49 -14.33
N VAL A 52 -20.03 -8.73 -13.65
CA VAL A 52 -19.22 -7.65 -13.09
C VAL A 52 -18.60 -6.89 -14.26
N SER A 53 -19.06 -5.67 -14.49
CA SER A 53 -18.67 -4.83 -15.62
C SER A 53 -17.85 -3.64 -15.13
N LEU A 54 -16.60 -3.60 -15.56
CA LEU A 54 -15.61 -2.57 -15.24
C LEU A 54 -15.13 -1.90 -16.52
N PHE A 55 -14.55 -0.72 -16.39
CA PHE A 55 -13.86 -0.04 -17.48
C PHE A 55 -12.49 0.44 -17.00
N SER A 56 -11.53 0.52 -17.91
CA SER A 56 -10.17 0.92 -17.58
C SER A 56 -9.45 1.51 -18.79
N ALA A 57 -8.42 2.30 -18.55
CA ALA A 57 -7.38 2.62 -19.52
C ALA A 57 -6.30 1.52 -19.55
N ALA A 58 -5.43 1.53 -20.55
CA ALA A 58 -4.19 0.76 -20.42
C ALA A 58 -3.27 1.41 -19.38
N ASN A 59 -2.45 0.60 -18.68
CA ASN A 59 -1.61 1.05 -17.56
C ASN A 59 -2.42 1.51 -16.33
N GLU A 60 -3.47 0.77 -15.98
CA GLU A 60 -4.33 1.06 -14.83
C GLU A 60 -4.65 -0.23 -14.08
N THR A 61 -4.92 -0.11 -12.79
CA THR A 61 -5.48 -1.17 -11.97
C THR A 61 -6.87 -0.72 -11.53
N VAL A 62 -7.88 -1.53 -11.81
CA VAL A 62 -9.26 -1.31 -11.36
C VAL A 62 -9.66 -2.39 -10.39
N ALA A 63 -10.52 -2.08 -9.42
CA ALA A 63 -10.84 -3.03 -8.36
C ALA A 63 -12.34 -3.17 -8.12
N PHE A 64 -12.67 -4.27 -7.45
CA PHE A 64 -13.97 -4.51 -6.84
C PHE A 64 -13.82 -5.47 -5.67
N GLN A 65 -14.89 -5.66 -4.90
CA GLN A 65 -14.91 -6.51 -3.74
C GLN A 65 -15.86 -7.69 -3.94
N VAL A 66 -15.52 -8.83 -3.35
CA VAL A 66 -16.33 -10.05 -3.30
C VAL A 66 -16.51 -10.45 -1.85
N VAL A 67 -17.76 -10.68 -1.46
CA VAL A 67 -18.12 -11.09 -0.10
C VAL A 67 -18.71 -12.49 -0.13
N VAL A 68 -18.29 -13.32 0.82
CA VAL A 68 -18.79 -14.69 1.01
C VAL A 68 -19.37 -14.80 2.41
N ASP A 69 -20.68 -15.07 2.49
CA ASP A 69 -21.42 -15.23 3.73
C ASP A 69 -21.62 -16.72 4.03
N ALA A 70 -21.16 -17.18 5.19
CA ALA A 70 -21.08 -18.61 5.49
C ALA A 70 -22.44 -19.27 5.79
N GLY A 71 -23.44 -18.48 6.19
CA GLY A 71 -24.73 -18.99 6.63
C GLY A 71 -24.62 -19.82 7.92
N ALA A 72 -25.72 -20.46 8.31
CA ALA A 72 -25.84 -21.13 9.62
C ALA A 72 -24.87 -22.30 9.82
N ASP A 73 -24.42 -22.96 8.75
CA ASP A 73 -23.58 -24.17 8.83
C ASP A 73 -22.07 -23.86 8.80
N GLY A 74 -21.69 -22.61 8.51
CA GLY A 74 -20.30 -22.24 8.26
C GLY A 74 -19.81 -22.70 6.88
N LEU A 75 -18.54 -22.45 6.58
CA LEU A 75 -17.87 -22.87 5.34
C LEU A 75 -16.49 -23.45 5.65
N SER A 76 -16.16 -24.56 4.99
CA SER A 76 -14.82 -25.11 4.90
C SER A 76 -14.33 -25.11 3.45
N ASP A 77 -13.01 -25.13 3.32
CA ASP A 77 -12.30 -25.29 2.05
C ASP A 77 -12.66 -24.28 0.95
N VAL A 78 -12.88 -23.03 1.36
CA VAL A 78 -13.22 -21.93 0.45
C VAL A 78 -12.02 -21.55 -0.39
N ARG A 79 -12.18 -21.60 -1.71
CA ARG A 79 -11.15 -21.21 -2.69
C ARG A 79 -11.71 -20.25 -3.71
N LEU A 80 -10.83 -19.39 -4.22
CA LEU A 80 -11.11 -18.45 -5.28
C LEU A 80 -10.17 -18.70 -6.45
N ALA A 81 -10.71 -18.70 -7.66
CA ALA A 81 -9.94 -18.88 -8.88
C ALA A 81 -10.46 -17.95 -9.97
N ALA A 82 -9.58 -17.10 -10.49
CA ALA A 82 -9.85 -16.29 -11.67
C ALA A 82 -9.30 -16.97 -12.94
N THR A 83 -9.94 -16.71 -14.07
CA THR A 83 -9.44 -17.11 -15.38
C THR A 83 -8.66 -15.97 -16.05
N ALA A 84 -7.84 -16.32 -17.03
CA ALA A 84 -7.30 -15.32 -17.95
C ALA A 84 -8.45 -14.62 -18.70
N MET A 85 -8.35 -13.31 -18.91
CA MET A 85 -9.39 -12.54 -19.59
C MET A 85 -9.11 -12.49 -21.09
N LYS A 86 -10.01 -13.05 -21.90
CA LYS A 86 -9.89 -13.08 -23.37
C LYS A 86 -10.35 -11.75 -23.95
N GLY A 87 -9.49 -11.12 -24.74
CA GLY A 87 -9.73 -9.83 -25.37
C GLY A 87 -9.82 -9.88 -26.89
N PRO A 88 -9.86 -8.70 -27.55
CA PRO A 88 -9.95 -8.59 -29.00
C PRO A 88 -8.71 -9.17 -29.70
N GLY A 89 -8.88 -9.64 -30.94
CA GLY A 89 -7.78 -10.11 -31.78
C GLY A 89 -6.97 -11.28 -31.19
N GLY A 90 -7.54 -12.05 -30.26
CA GLY A 90 -6.87 -13.15 -29.57
C GLY A 90 -5.91 -12.70 -28.47
N LYS A 91 -5.85 -11.40 -28.13
CA LYS A 91 -5.10 -10.92 -26.96
C LYS A 91 -5.74 -11.41 -25.68
N THR A 92 -4.94 -11.52 -24.64
CA THR A 92 -5.38 -12.06 -23.35
C THR A 92 -4.67 -11.31 -22.23
N LEU A 93 -5.40 -10.98 -21.17
CA LEU A 93 -4.80 -10.65 -19.88
C LEU A 93 -4.60 -11.99 -19.14
N PRO A 94 -3.37 -12.34 -18.73
CA PRO A 94 -3.13 -13.59 -18.02
C PRO A 94 -3.95 -13.66 -16.72
N ALA A 95 -4.16 -14.86 -16.18
CA ALA A 95 -4.90 -15.01 -14.91
C ALA A 95 -4.28 -14.20 -13.77
N ASP A 96 -2.96 -14.04 -13.76
CA ASP A 96 -2.20 -13.24 -12.79
C ASP A 96 -2.47 -11.73 -12.89
N SER A 97 -3.11 -11.25 -13.97
CA SER A 97 -3.65 -9.89 -14.00
C SER A 97 -4.84 -9.71 -13.05
N VAL A 98 -5.52 -10.79 -12.66
CA VAL A 98 -6.59 -10.76 -11.66
C VAL A 98 -6.01 -11.16 -10.30
N ARG A 99 -5.58 -10.17 -9.52
CA ARG A 99 -4.97 -10.37 -8.20
C ARG A 99 -6.06 -10.35 -7.14
N ILE A 100 -6.06 -11.33 -6.25
CA ILE A 100 -7.09 -11.49 -5.22
C ILE A 100 -6.43 -11.45 -3.85
N PHE A 101 -7.01 -10.64 -2.96
CA PHE A 101 -6.55 -10.47 -1.59
C PHE A 101 -7.69 -10.78 -0.64
N ARG A 102 -7.43 -11.58 0.40
CA ARG A 102 -8.32 -11.67 1.55
C ARG A 102 -8.25 -10.36 2.32
N MET A 103 -9.41 -9.76 2.55
CA MET A 103 -9.54 -8.59 3.41
C MET A 103 -9.71 -9.08 4.85
N LEU A 104 -8.71 -8.85 5.69
CA LEU A 104 -8.71 -9.26 7.08
C LEU A 104 -9.52 -8.27 7.93
N PRO A 105 -10.27 -8.78 8.92
CA PRO A 105 -11.06 -7.95 9.81
C PRO A 105 -10.18 -7.11 10.74
N VAL A 106 -10.46 -5.81 10.81
CA VAL A 106 -9.86 -4.83 11.72
C VAL A 106 -10.95 -4.32 12.66
N LYS A 107 -10.79 -4.60 13.95
CA LYS A 107 -11.73 -4.15 14.97
C LYS A 107 -11.44 -2.70 15.35
N VAL A 108 -12.39 -1.81 15.07
CA VAL A 108 -12.33 -0.39 15.42
C VAL A 108 -13.22 -0.13 16.63
N THR A 109 -12.61 0.35 17.71
CA THR A 109 -13.28 0.66 18.99
C THR A 109 -13.38 2.16 19.25
N GLU A 110 -12.62 2.97 18.53
CA GLU A 110 -12.55 4.42 18.69
C GLU A 110 -12.70 5.09 17.32
N PHE A 111 -13.55 6.10 17.26
CA PHE A 111 -13.86 6.82 16.03
C PHE A 111 -13.46 8.28 16.15
N PRO A 112 -12.72 8.83 15.19
CA PRO A 112 -12.39 10.25 15.22
C PRO A 112 -13.64 11.11 15.01
N ALA A 113 -13.63 12.32 15.57
CA ALA A 113 -14.79 13.21 15.56
C ALA A 113 -15.29 13.58 14.15
N TRP A 114 -14.43 13.57 13.13
CA TRP A 114 -14.86 13.80 11.74
C TRP A 114 -15.66 12.63 11.20
N TYR A 115 -15.29 11.39 11.52
CA TYR A 115 -15.99 10.18 11.04
C TYR A 115 -17.40 10.15 11.60
N LEU A 116 -17.54 10.43 12.91
CA LEU A 116 -18.83 10.53 13.59
C LEU A 116 -19.75 11.62 13.02
N ARG A 117 -19.20 12.64 12.38
CA ARG A 117 -19.96 13.75 11.77
C ARG A 117 -20.40 13.46 10.35
N LEU A 118 -19.56 12.75 9.58
CA LEU A 118 -19.77 12.50 8.16
C LEU A 118 -20.46 11.16 7.89
N SER A 119 -20.49 10.25 8.87
CA SER A 119 -21.16 8.98 8.68
C SER A 119 -22.68 9.15 8.67
N GLU A 120 -23.31 8.71 7.58
CA GLU A 120 -24.77 8.73 7.43
C GLU A 120 -25.49 7.73 8.37
N THR A 121 -24.78 6.70 8.82
CA THR A 121 -25.33 5.72 9.76
C THR A 121 -25.31 6.25 11.19
N SER A 122 -26.48 6.31 11.83
CA SER A 122 -26.62 6.42 13.27
C SER A 122 -26.10 5.15 13.94
N PHE A 123 -24.80 5.02 14.16
CA PHE A 123 -24.26 3.92 14.95
C PHE A 123 -24.09 4.32 16.41
N ASP A 124 -24.39 3.38 17.29
CA ASP A 124 -24.09 3.49 18.72
C ASP A 124 -22.56 3.61 18.88
N LYS A 125 -22.11 4.79 19.31
CA LYS A 125 -20.70 5.14 19.50
C LYS A 125 -20.00 4.25 20.52
N SER A 126 -20.75 3.51 21.33
CA SER A 126 -20.20 2.57 22.31
C SER A 126 -19.85 1.20 21.71
N GLN A 127 -20.28 0.91 20.48
CA GLN A 127 -20.12 -0.42 19.90
C GLN A 127 -18.97 -0.45 18.89
N ALA A 128 -18.06 -1.41 19.09
CA ALA A 128 -17.01 -1.71 18.14
C ALA A 128 -17.59 -2.17 16.78
N ILE A 129 -16.95 -1.76 15.70
CA ILE A 129 -17.27 -2.20 14.33
C ILE A 129 -16.06 -2.94 13.77
N THR A 130 -16.30 -4.05 13.07
CA THR A 130 -15.22 -4.77 12.40
C THR A 130 -15.25 -4.41 10.92
N PHE A 131 -14.27 -3.66 10.46
CA PHE A 131 -14.08 -3.34 9.04
C PHE A 131 -13.21 -4.38 8.37
N TYR A 132 -13.46 -4.69 7.11
CA TYR A 132 -12.58 -5.52 6.30
C TYR A 132 -11.63 -4.58 5.55
N ASP A 133 -10.34 -4.61 5.88
CA ASP A 133 -9.40 -3.56 5.41
C ASP A 133 -8.00 -4.11 5.08
N ALA A 134 -7.38 -4.84 6.00
CA ALA A 134 -6.01 -5.32 5.81
C ALA A 134 -5.93 -6.43 4.73
N LEU A 135 -5.28 -6.13 3.60
CA LEU A 135 -5.21 -7.04 2.46
C LEU A 135 -4.08 -8.08 2.61
N THR A 136 -4.39 -9.36 2.36
CA THR A 136 -3.41 -10.45 2.29
C THR A 136 -3.61 -11.25 1.00
N PRO A 137 -2.58 -11.45 0.15
CA PRO A 137 -2.71 -12.23 -1.07
C PRO A 137 -3.25 -13.64 -0.80
N ILE A 138 -4.22 -14.11 -1.60
CA ILE A 138 -4.82 -15.44 -1.37
C ILE A 138 -3.84 -16.59 -1.63
N ASN A 139 -2.71 -16.35 -2.29
CA ASN A 139 -1.61 -17.30 -2.50
C ASN A 139 -0.47 -17.16 -1.47
N SER A 140 -0.67 -16.36 -0.41
CA SER A 140 0.30 -16.24 0.69
C SER A 140 0.57 -17.60 1.34
N SER A 141 1.85 -17.92 1.55
CA SER A 141 2.26 -19.21 2.14
C SER A 141 1.82 -19.40 3.59
N LYS A 142 1.52 -18.31 4.33
CA LYS A 142 1.14 -18.36 5.75
C LYS A 142 -0.35 -18.16 5.99
N ALA A 143 -1.03 -17.40 5.14
CA ALA A 143 -2.39 -16.93 5.37
C ALA A 143 -3.27 -16.96 4.10
N GLY A 144 -2.83 -17.69 3.07
CA GLY A 144 -3.56 -17.90 1.83
C GLY A 144 -4.64 -18.98 1.94
N GLN A 145 -5.21 -19.33 0.79
CA GLN A 145 -6.26 -20.34 0.66
C GLN A 145 -5.72 -21.78 0.89
N PRO A 146 -6.58 -22.74 1.24
CA PRO A 146 -8.03 -22.62 1.42
C PRO A 146 -8.43 -21.87 2.69
N PHE A 147 -9.63 -21.29 2.67
CA PHE A 147 -10.19 -20.55 3.81
C PHE A 147 -11.33 -21.30 4.48
N ALA A 148 -11.63 -20.91 5.72
CA ALA A 148 -12.80 -21.36 6.44
C ALA A 148 -13.46 -20.16 7.15
N ALA A 149 -14.78 -20.25 7.31
CA ALA A 149 -15.57 -19.29 8.06
C ALA A 149 -16.50 -20.03 9.02
N PRO A 150 -16.63 -19.58 10.28
CA PRO A 150 -17.57 -20.19 11.22
C PRO A 150 -19.02 -19.97 10.78
N ALA A 151 -19.96 -20.64 11.44
CA ALA A 151 -21.39 -20.37 11.33
C ALA A 151 -21.68 -18.86 11.48
N ASN A 152 -22.46 -18.32 10.55
CA ASN A 152 -22.80 -16.90 10.41
C ASN A 152 -21.59 -15.96 10.21
N GLY A 153 -20.41 -16.51 9.91
CA GLY A 153 -19.22 -15.76 9.57
C GLY A 153 -19.28 -15.18 8.16
N ARG A 154 -18.39 -14.22 7.91
CA ARG A 154 -18.19 -13.56 6.62
C ARG A 154 -16.72 -13.51 6.27
N MET A 155 -16.44 -13.63 4.98
CA MET A 155 -15.14 -13.32 4.39
C MET A 155 -15.33 -12.26 3.31
N ALA A 156 -14.39 -11.34 3.20
CA ALA A 156 -14.34 -10.36 2.13
C ALA A 156 -13.01 -10.50 1.37
N PHE A 157 -13.07 -10.24 0.07
CA PHE A 157 -11.96 -10.35 -0.84
C PHE A 157 -11.91 -9.12 -1.73
N TRP A 158 -10.74 -8.51 -1.82
CA TRP A 158 -10.44 -7.45 -2.76
C TRP A 158 -9.89 -8.07 -4.05
N VAL A 159 -10.39 -7.61 -5.20
CA VAL A 159 -9.99 -8.12 -6.51
C VAL A 159 -9.47 -6.96 -7.35
N ASP A 160 -8.17 -6.96 -7.61
CA ASP A 160 -7.53 -6.05 -8.56
C ASP A 160 -7.51 -6.70 -9.96
N ILE A 161 -7.79 -5.91 -10.98
CA ILE A 161 -7.53 -6.25 -12.39
C ILE A 161 -6.46 -5.30 -12.91
N VAL A 162 -5.24 -5.82 -13.05
CA VAL A 162 -4.08 -5.08 -13.56
C VAL A 162 -4.07 -5.10 -15.09
N VAL A 163 -4.29 -3.93 -15.69
CA VAL A 163 -4.28 -3.73 -17.14
C VAL A 163 -2.90 -3.23 -17.57
N PRO A 164 -2.09 -4.07 -18.23
CA PRO A 164 -0.74 -3.68 -18.61
C PRO A 164 -0.77 -2.53 -19.62
N ARG A 165 0.29 -1.73 -19.65
CA ARG A 165 0.47 -0.63 -20.60
C ARG A 165 0.27 -1.04 -22.07
N THR A 166 0.59 -2.29 -22.41
CA THR A 166 0.50 -2.85 -23.77
C THR A 166 -0.86 -3.46 -24.09
N ALA A 167 -1.84 -3.37 -23.18
CA ALA A 167 -3.19 -3.85 -23.42
C ALA A 167 -3.81 -3.15 -24.64
N GLN A 168 -4.54 -3.92 -25.46
CA GLN A 168 -5.27 -3.37 -26.59
C GLN A 168 -6.64 -2.88 -26.13
N ALA A 169 -7.14 -1.82 -26.77
CA ALA A 169 -8.48 -1.35 -26.52
C ALA A 169 -9.52 -2.39 -26.95
N GLY A 170 -10.58 -2.54 -26.16
CA GLY A 170 -11.71 -3.44 -26.43
C GLY A 170 -12.20 -4.18 -25.19
N ASN A 171 -13.16 -5.08 -25.39
CA ASN A 171 -13.76 -5.85 -24.32
C ASN A 171 -12.96 -7.12 -24.02
N TYR A 172 -12.67 -7.32 -22.74
CA TYR A 172 -12.06 -8.51 -22.18
C TYR A 172 -13.07 -9.27 -21.33
N SER A 173 -13.18 -10.58 -21.55
CA SER A 173 -14.10 -11.45 -20.81
C SER A 173 -13.37 -12.53 -20.04
N GLY A 174 -13.70 -12.68 -18.76
CA GLY A 174 -13.15 -13.69 -17.87
C GLY A 174 -14.18 -14.13 -16.83
N SER A 175 -13.72 -14.82 -15.81
CA SER A 175 -14.57 -15.27 -14.70
C SER A 175 -13.79 -15.40 -13.40
N LEU A 176 -14.50 -15.21 -12.29
CA LEU A 176 -14.04 -15.49 -10.94
C LEU A 176 -14.97 -16.54 -10.31
N THR A 177 -14.42 -17.68 -9.93
CA THR A 177 -15.18 -18.79 -9.33
C THR A 177 -14.80 -18.95 -7.86
N ILE A 178 -15.82 -19.12 -7.03
CA ILE A 178 -15.71 -19.41 -5.61
C ILE A 178 -16.27 -20.81 -5.37
N SER A 179 -15.48 -21.67 -4.75
CA SER A 179 -15.88 -23.02 -4.36
C SER A 179 -15.72 -23.19 -2.86
N ALA A 180 -16.55 -24.04 -2.25
CA ALA A 180 -16.44 -24.48 -0.87
C ALA A 180 -16.88 -25.96 -0.79
N ASP A 181 -16.51 -26.67 0.27
CA ASP A 181 -16.93 -28.05 0.46
C ASP A 181 -18.46 -28.18 0.46
N SER A 182 -18.96 -29.24 -0.18
CA SER A 182 -20.38 -29.61 -0.18
C SER A 182 -21.37 -28.56 -0.74
N LEU A 183 -20.88 -27.49 -1.36
CA LEU A 183 -21.68 -26.47 -2.03
C LEU A 183 -21.41 -26.44 -3.53
N SER A 184 -22.39 -26.00 -4.32
CA SER A 184 -22.14 -25.74 -5.73
C SER A 184 -21.32 -24.44 -5.90
N PRO A 185 -20.29 -24.43 -6.77
CA PRO A 185 -19.49 -23.23 -7.00
C PRO A 185 -20.33 -22.04 -7.48
N ARG A 186 -19.97 -20.84 -7.02
CA ARG A 186 -20.53 -19.58 -7.51
C ARG A 186 -19.53 -18.94 -8.47
N THR A 187 -19.98 -18.62 -9.68
CA THR A 187 -19.14 -17.94 -10.69
C THR A 187 -19.68 -16.54 -10.97
N PHE A 188 -18.79 -15.56 -10.91
CA PHE A 188 -19.00 -14.20 -11.41
C PHE A 188 -18.35 -14.08 -12.78
N ALA A 189 -19.13 -13.78 -13.81
CA ALA A 189 -18.60 -13.41 -15.11
C ALA A 189 -18.04 -11.99 -15.04
N LEU A 190 -16.84 -11.79 -15.58
CA LEU A 190 -16.13 -10.52 -15.60
C LEU A 190 -16.13 -9.95 -17.02
N ASN A 191 -16.47 -8.67 -17.15
CA ASN A 191 -16.38 -7.90 -18.38
C ASN A 191 -15.55 -6.63 -18.09
N LEU A 192 -14.47 -6.44 -18.84
CA LEU A 192 -13.61 -5.26 -18.72
C LEU A 192 -13.52 -4.56 -20.08
N GLN A 193 -14.01 -3.32 -20.16
CA GLN A 193 -13.80 -2.45 -21.32
C GLN A 193 -12.49 -1.68 -21.16
N VAL A 194 -11.50 -1.98 -21.99
CA VAL A 194 -10.26 -1.19 -22.09
C VAL A 194 -10.44 -0.08 -23.12
N TYR A 195 -10.29 1.18 -22.72
CA TYR A 195 -10.40 2.33 -23.61
C TYR A 195 -9.13 2.54 -24.46
N GLY A 196 -9.28 3.31 -25.55
CA GLY A 196 -8.22 3.61 -26.53
C GLY A 196 -7.16 4.61 -26.08
N PHE A 197 -6.85 4.67 -24.78
CA PHE A 197 -5.81 5.54 -24.24
C PHE A 197 -5.02 4.84 -23.12
N VAL A 198 -3.82 5.36 -22.85
CA VAL A 198 -2.86 4.79 -21.91
C VAL A 198 -2.59 5.82 -20.82
N LEU A 199 -2.67 5.44 -19.54
CA LEU A 199 -2.23 6.31 -18.45
C LEU A 199 -0.70 6.43 -18.42
N PRO A 200 -0.14 7.62 -18.19
CA PRO A 200 1.30 7.80 -18.06
C PRO A 200 1.84 7.08 -16.82
N ASP A 201 3.11 6.65 -16.87
CA ASP A 201 3.79 6.12 -15.67
C ASP A 201 4.05 7.25 -14.67
N ALA A 202 4.39 8.44 -15.18
CA ALA A 202 4.50 9.64 -14.39
C ALA A 202 3.15 10.00 -13.77
N ARG A 203 3.15 10.19 -12.45
CA ARG A 203 1.93 10.46 -11.67
C ARG A 203 1.66 11.97 -11.70
N PRO A 204 0.54 12.44 -12.28
CA PRO A 204 0.22 13.86 -12.31
C PRO A 204 -0.12 14.40 -10.91
N ILE A 205 -0.57 13.53 -10.00
CA ILE A 205 -0.80 13.82 -8.59
C ILE A 205 0.02 12.81 -7.80
N ALA A 206 1.02 13.29 -7.06
CA ALA A 206 1.83 12.45 -6.20
C ALA A 206 1.07 12.11 -4.91
N SER A 207 0.91 10.82 -4.64
CA SER A 207 0.52 10.32 -3.31
C SER A 207 1.78 9.84 -2.62
N VAL A 208 2.12 10.46 -1.49
CA VAL A 208 3.35 10.16 -0.76
C VAL A 208 3.10 9.82 0.69
N GLY A 209 3.88 8.90 1.25
CA GLY A 209 3.75 8.45 2.64
C GLY A 209 5.11 8.31 3.35
N GLY A 210 5.24 8.92 4.52
CA GLY A 210 6.42 8.72 5.37
C GLY A 210 6.29 7.42 6.18
N PHE A 211 7.39 6.67 6.30
CA PHE A 211 7.49 5.56 7.25
C PHE A 211 8.80 5.61 8.05
N ASP A 212 8.81 4.91 9.20
CA ASP A 212 9.99 4.77 10.05
C ASP A 212 10.47 3.32 10.01
N HIS A 213 11.65 3.10 9.42
CA HIS A 213 12.26 1.78 9.30
C HIS A 213 12.45 1.12 10.68
N ARG A 214 12.69 1.89 11.75
CA ARG A 214 12.87 1.34 13.10
C ARG A 214 11.62 0.61 13.57
N THR A 215 10.42 1.09 13.21
CA THR A 215 9.16 0.40 13.49
C THR A 215 9.06 -0.93 12.75
N LEU A 216 9.48 -0.97 11.49
CA LEU A 216 9.54 -2.20 10.70
C LEU A 216 10.51 -3.20 11.35
N PHE A 217 11.72 -2.75 11.73
CA PHE A 217 12.72 -3.57 12.39
C PHE A 217 12.22 -4.15 13.73
N ARG A 218 11.70 -3.31 14.62
CA ARG A 218 11.13 -3.75 15.90
C ARG A 218 9.95 -4.71 15.72
N THR A 219 9.18 -4.57 14.65
CA THR A 219 8.03 -5.43 14.38
C THR A 219 8.45 -6.80 13.86
N PHE A 220 9.31 -6.85 12.85
CA PHE A 220 9.54 -8.06 12.07
C PHE A 220 10.88 -8.76 12.32
N ILE A 221 11.86 -8.07 12.90
CA ILE A 221 13.19 -8.62 13.12
C ILE A 221 13.36 -8.98 14.60
N ARG A 222 14.00 -10.14 14.83
CA ARG A 222 14.26 -10.68 16.16
C ARG A 222 15.73 -11.03 16.30
N GLN A 223 16.32 -10.61 17.41
CA GLN A 223 17.63 -11.06 17.86
C GLN A 223 17.46 -11.67 19.26
N ASP A 224 17.83 -12.93 19.42
CA ASP A 224 17.69 -13.67 20.69
C ASP A 224 16.26 -13.60 21.28
N GLY A 225 15.26 -13.68 20.40
CA GLY A 225 13.83 -13.62 20.75
C GLY A 225 13.30 -12.22 21.06
N LYS A 226 14.14 -11.19 21.07
CA LYS A 226 13.75 -9.80 21.34
C LYS A 226 13.62 -8.98 20.05
N PRO A 227 12.77 -7.93 20.02
CA PRO A 227 12.78 -6.95 18.94
C PRO A 227 14.19 -6.42 18.66
N TYR A 228 14.59 -6.41 17.40
CA TYR A 228 15.87 -5.88 16.96
C TYR A 228 15.66 -4.53 16.30
N GLU A 229 16.49 -3.55 16.66
CA GLU A 229 16.57 -2.25 16.03
C GLU A 229 18.04 -1.91 15.82
N PRO A 230 18.51 -1.79 14.56
CA PRO A 230 19.90 -1.49 14.31
C PRO A 230 20.17 0.00 14.60
N PRO A 231 21.33 0.33 15.19
CA PRO A 231 21.73 1.74 15.36
C PRO A 231 22.05 2.41 14.01
N ARG A 232 22.39 1.62 12.99
CA ARG A 232 22.68 2.02 11.61
C ARG A 232 22.31 0.92 10.64
N LEU A 233 21.95 1.26 9.41
CA LEU A 233 21.63 0.29 8.36
C LEU A 233 22.89 -0.30 7.70
N ASP A 234 23.76 -0.91 8.50
CA ASP A 234 24.96 -1.63 8.04
C ASP A 234 24.58 -2.91 7.28
N ARG A 235 24.83 -2.91 5.97
CA ARG A 235 24.49 -4.00 5.04
C ARG A 235 25.30 -5.28 5.27
N THR A 236 26.41 -5.23 6.01
CA THR A 236 27.19 -6.42 6.37
C THR A 236 26.49 -7.27 7.43
N ASN A 237 25.60 -6.67 8.23
CA ASN A 237 24.80 -7.36 9.22
C ASN A 237 23.63 -8.14 8.57
N PRO A 238 23.52 -9.47 8.78
CA PRO A 238 22.43 -10.29 8.23
C PRO A 238 21.02 -9.83 8.64
N LEU A 239 20.83 -9.38 9.88
CA LEU A 239 19.53 -8.90 10.38
C LEU A 239 19.13 -7.58 9.71
N VAL A 240 20.11 -6.71 9.45
CA VAL A 240 19.89 -5.48 8.68
C VAL A 240 19.47 -5.81 7.25
N ARG A 241 20.16 -6.75 6.58
CA ARG A 241 19.77 -7.19 5.23
C ARG A 241 18.34 -7.74 5.19
N GLN A 242 17.94 -8.50 6.20
CA GLN A 242 16.56 -9.00 6.30
C GLN A 242 15.55 -7.84 6.41
N GLY A 243 15.78 -6.88 7.30
CA GLY A 243 14.89 -5.72 7.46
C GLY A 243 14.85 -4.84 6.20
N MET A 244 15.99 -4.63 5.53
CA MET A 244 16.06 -3.92 4.25
C MET A 244 15.29 -4.65 3.14
N GLY A 245 15.28 -5.99 3.15
CA GLY A 245 14.49 -6.79 2.22
C GLY A 245 12.98 -6.55 2.40
N ILE A 246 12.51 -6.51 3.64
CA ILE A 246 11.11 -6.18 3.96
C ILE A 246 10.79 -4.74 3.56
N MET A 247 11.69 -3.80 3.86
CA MET A 247 11.55 -2.39 3.46
C MET A 247 11.42 -2.26 1.94
N ARG A 248 12.29 -2.93 1.16
CA ARG A 248 12.22 -2.93 -0.30
C ARG A 248 10.89 -3.48 -0.81
N GLN A 249 10.41 -4.60 -0.24
CA GLN A 249 9.12 -5.17 -0.63
C GLN A 249 7.96 -4.20 -0.37
N MET A 250 7.98 -3.51 0.78
CA MET A 250 6.98 -2.50 1.11
C MET A 250 7.04 -1.28 0.17
N MET A 251 8.24 -0.80 -0.15
CA MET A 251 8.45 0.31 -1.09
C MET A 251 7.93 -0.04 -2.49
N VAL A 252 8.31 -1.22 -3.01
CA VAL A 252 7.87 -1.68 -4.35
C VAL A 252 6.37 -1.89 -4.38
N LEU A 253 5.80 -2.57 -3.39
CA LEU A 253 4.36 -2.82 -3.32
C LEU A 253 3.58 -1.49 -3.28
N SER A 254 3.99 -0.54 -2.43
CA SER A 254 3.31 0.76 -2.36
C SER A 254 3.40 1.49 -3.70
N HIS A 255 4.57 1.45 -4.34
CA HIS A 255 4.79 2.06 -5.64
C HIS A 255 3.91 1.42 -6.73
N GLU A 256 3.73 0.09 -6.74
CA GLU A 256 2.77 -0.59 -7.64
C GLU A 256 1.32 -0.08 -7.44
N HIS A 257 0.96 0.30 -6.22
CA HIS A 257 -0.34 0.88 -5.87
C HIS A 257 -0.38 2.42 -5.99
N ARG A 258 0.59 3.02 -6.70
CA ARG A 258 0.72 4.46 -6.92
C ARG A 258 0.86 5.31 -5.64
N LEU A 259 1.38 4.70 -4.57
CA LEU A 259 1.80 5.37 -3.33
C LEU A 259 3.33 5.32 -3.24
N ASP A 260 3.97 6.48 -3.29
CA ASP A 260 5.43 6.54 -3.08
C ASP A 260 5.75 6.74 -1.61
N LEU A 261 6.61 5.90 -1.08
CA LEU A 261 7.04 6.01 0.30
C LEU A 261 8.38 6.72 0.40
N PHE A 262 8.62 7.40 1.52
CA PHE A 262 9.93 7.93 1.88
C PHE A 262 10.26 7.62 3.35
N GLU A 263 11.54 7.49 3.63
CA GLU A 263 12.02 7.11 4.96
C GLU A 263 12.20 8.37 5.85
N THR A 264 11.75 8.30 7.10
CA THR A 264 11.63 9.45 8.02
C THR A 264 12.66 9.50 9.15
N ALA A 265 13.56 8.53 9.28
CA ALA A 265 14.56 8.43 10.33
C ALA A 265 15.99 8.22 9.80
N LEU A 266 16.15 8.00 8.50
CA LEU A 266 17.40 7.70 7.81
C LEU A 266 18.17 8.99 7.61
N HIS A 267 19.44 8.92 7.97
CA HIS A 267 20.36 10.02 7.83
C HIS A 267 21.74 9.48 7.46
N PRO A 268 22.58 10.27 6.78
CA PRO A 268 23.97 9.90 6.54
C PRO A 268 24.78 9.90 7.85
N ASP A 269 26.00 9.41 7.78
CA ASP A 269 26.95 9.51 8.89
C ASP A 269 27.60 10.90 8.89
N ILE A 270 27.92 11.44 10.06
CA ILE A 270 28.63 12.72 10.19
C ILE A 270 29.93 12.48 10.95
N ARG A 271 31.02 13.05 10.41
CA ARG A 271 32.32 13.11 11.07
C ARG A 271 32.75 14.56 11.23
N ILE A 272 33.73 14.80 12.10
CA ILE A 272 34.38 16.11 12.22
C ILE A 272 35.62 16.09 11.33
N ASN A 273 35.74 17.07 10.44
CA ASN A 273 36.91 17.21 9.57
C ASN A 273 38.09 17.85 10.32
N ALA A 274 39.26 17.90 9.67
CA ALA A 274 40.47 18.48 10.27
C ALA A 274 40.34 19.97 10.64
N ALA A 275 39.39 20.69 10.03
CA ALA A 275 39.09 22.09 10.33
C ALA A 275 38.04 22.27 11.43
N GLY A 276 37.55 21.18 12.03
CA GLY A 276 36.56 21.21 13.12
C GLY A 276 35.09 21.30 12.65
N GLY A 277 34.81 21.28 11.35
CA GLY A 277 33.45 21.32 10.81
C GLY A 277 32.86 19.93 10.52
N PRO A 278 31.52 19.79 10.40
CA PRO A 278 30.88 18.56 9.93
C PRO A 278 31.33 18.18 8.51
N GLN A 279 31.61 16.90 8.33
CA GLN A 279 31.76 16.25 7.04
C GLN A 279 30.76 15.10 6.96
N VAL A 280 29.84 15.19 6.00
CA VAL A 280 28.83 14.17 5.77
C VAL A 280 29.41 13.01 4.95
N ASN A 281 29.19 11.78 5.39
CA ASN A 281 29.46 10.58 4.61
C ASN A 281 28.14 10.00 4.09
N TRP A 282 27.95 10.11 2.78
CA TRP A 282 26.73 9.71 2.06
C TRP A 282 26.71 8.25 1.63
N GLU A 283 27.81 7.50 1.75
CA GLU A 283 27.95 6.17 1.13
C GLU A 283 26.81 5.20 1.51
N ASP A 284 26.57 4.98 2.80
CA ASP A 284 25.49 4.09 3.26
C ASP A 284 24.10 4.65 2.96
N TYR A 285 23.95 5.98 2.99
CA TYR A 285 22.70 6.66 2.71
C TYR A 285 22.30 6.48 1.24
N ASP A 286 23.19 6.80 0.30
CA ASP A 286 22.96 6.71 -1.14
C ASP A 286 22.75 5.27 -1.60
N ASN A 287 23.46 4.32 -0.98
CA ASN A 287 23.26 2.89 -1.21
C ASN A 287 21.84 2.41 -0.93
N ILE A 288 21.06 3.17 -0.16
CA ILE A 288 19.67 2.90 0.19
C ILE A 288 18.72 3.83 -0.58
N VAL A 289 19.00 5.13 -0.59
CA VAL A 289 18.08 6.18 -1.05
C VAL A 289 18.13 6.36 -2.56
N THR A 290 19.32 6.40 -3.16
CA THR A 290 19.49 6.71 -4.58
C THR A 290 18.70 5.76 -5.50
N PRO A 291 18.59 4.44 -5.23
CA PRO A 291 17.75 3.57 -6.03
C PRO A 291 16.26 3.96 -6.07
N TYR A 292 15.72 4.51 -4.98
CA TYR A 292 14.34 4.96 -4.91
C TYR A 292 14.14 6.34 -5.55
N LEU A 293 15.09 7.27 -5.37
CA LEU A 293 15.05 8.60 -6.01
C LEU A 293 15.23 8.54 -7.53
N THR A 294 16.10 7.67 -8.01
CA THR A 294 16.39 7.52 -9.45
C THR A 294 15.43 6.57 -10.16
N GLY A 295 14.54 5.90 -9.40
CA GLY A 295 13.63 4.90 -9.91
C GLY A 295 14.27 3.55 -10.26
N SER A 296 15.58 3.37 -10.09
CA SER A 296 16.24 2.09 -10.38
C SER A 296 15.82 0.93 -9.46
N ALA A 297 15.14 1.22 -8.35
CA ALA A 297 14.47 0.24 -7.51
C ALA A 297 13.12 -0.26 -8.06
N PHE A 298 12.52 0.45 -9.02
CA PHE A 298 11.18 0.20 -9.56
C PHE A 298 11.24 -0.25 -11.03
N ASP A 299 10.22 -0.99 -11.46
CA ASP A 299 10.17 -1.57 -12.80
C ASP A 299 9.92 -0.52 -13.89
N ASP A 300 9.15 0.53 -13.57
CA ASP A 300 8.83 1.64 -14.48
C ASP A 300 9.96 2.68 -14.60
N ARG A 301 10.99 2.56 -13.76
CA ARG A 301 12.14 3.49 -13.67
C ARG A 301 11.73 4.91 -13.26
N VAL A 302 10.58 5.09 -12.62
CA VAL A 302 10.13 6.40 -12.12
C VAL A 302 10.49 6.51 -10.64
N GLY A 303 11.26 7.53 -10.28
CA GLY A 303 11.67 7.78 -8.90
C GLY A 303 10.54 8.25 -7.98
N CYS A 304 10.77 8.14 -6.67
CA CYS A 304 9.89 8.75 -5.67
C CYS A 304 9.84 10.27 -5.90
N PRO A 305 8.66 10.90 -5.99
CA PRO A 305 8.53 12.31 -6.32
C PRO A 305 8.87 13.25 -5.15
N ALA A 306 9.03 12.72 -3.94
CA ALA A 306 9.32 13.49 -2.75
C ALA A 306 10.20 12.70 -1.77
N TRP A 307 11.26 13.31 -1.27
CA TRP A 307 12.13 12.75 -0.25
C TRP A 307 12.66 13.82 0.73
N PRO A 308 12.65 13.56 2.04
CA PRO A 308 13.04 14.56 3.01
C PRO A 308 14.57 14.72 3.07
N THR A 309 15.03 15.95 3.28
CA THR A 309 16.40 16.19 3.76
C THR A 309 16.65 15.42 5.06
N PRO A 310 17.87 14.94 5.32
CA PRO A 310 18.19 14.24 6.56
C PRO A 310 17.96 15.08 7.83
N PHE A 311 18.10 16.41 7.74
CA PHE A 311 17.92 17.32 8.87
C PHE A 311 16.52 17.23 9.49
N SER A 312 16.48 17.07 10.82
CA SER A 312 15.27 17.04 11.62
C SER A 312 15.54 17.52 13.05
N ASP A 313 14.49 17.62 13.85
CA ASP A 313 14.59 18.00 15.26
C ASP A 313 15.16 16.89 16.15
N SER A 314 15.56 15.76 15.56
CA SER A 314 16.25 14.64 16.19
C SER A 314 17.66 14.37 15.63
N TRP A 315 18.11 15.09 14.59
CA TRP A 315 19.40 14.85 13.94
C TRP A 315 19.96 16.15 13.32
N PRO A 316 21.27 16.46 13.45
CA PRO A 316 22.41 15.60 13.82
C PRO A 316 22.50 15.24 15.31
N GLU A 317 21.88 16.04 16.15
CA GLU A 317 21.61 15.76 17.55
C GLU A 317 20.21 16.24 17.89
N VAL A 318 19.67 15.77 19.01
CA VAL A 318 18.32 16.16 19.45
C VAL A 318 18.29 17.66 19.72
N VAL A 319 17.40 18.36 19.03
CA VAL A 319 17.34 19.82 19.10
C VAL A 319 16.50 20.25 20.29
N GLY A 320 17.16 20.79 21.31
CA GLY A 320 16.51 21.47 22.44
C GLY A 320 16.53 22.99 22.31
N THR A 321 15.89 23.67 23.25
CA THR A 321 15.86 25.14 23.31
C THR A 321 17.25 25.75 23.44
N GLU A 322 18.17 25.07 24.12
CA GLU A 322 19.55 25.54 24.31
C GLU A 322 20.39 25.34 23.05
N GLN A 323 20.19 24.24 22.31
CA GLN A 323 20.84 24.00 21.01
C GLN A 323 20.49 25.11 20.01
N LEU A 324 19.23 25.57 19.98
CA LEU A 324 18.80 26.67 19.13
C LEU A 324 19.43 28.04 19.47
N LYS A 325 20.15 28.16 20.59
CA LYS A 325 20.91 29.35 21.00
C LYS A 325 22.42 29.17 20.87
N ASN A 326 22.88 27.96 20.55
CA ASN A 326 24.30 27.63 20.50
C ASN A 326 24.86 27.93 19.10
N GLU A 327 25.67 28.97 18.96
CA GLU A 327 26.25 29.40 17.68
C GLU A 327 27.06 28.30 16.96
N ASP A 328 27.77 27.44 17.70
CA ASP A 328 28.53 26.33 17.11
C ASP A 328 27.59 25.28 16.51
N TYR A 329 26.47 25.00 17.19
CA TYR A 329 25.43 24.13 16.68
C TYR A 329 24.75 24.72 15.44
N LEU A 330 24.40 26.01 15.47
CA LEU A 330 23.76 26.68 14.33
C LEU A 330 24.70 26.69 13.10
N THR A 331 25.99 26.92 13.32
CA THR A 331 27.01 26.85 12.27
C THR A 331 27.12 25.44 11.70
N THR A 332 27.12 24.41 12.56
CA THR A 332 27.15 23.00 12.15
C THR A 332 25.93 22.64 11.30
N VAL A 333 24.73 23.03 11.72
CA VAL A 333 23.49 22.78 10.98
C VAL A 333 23.47 23.51 9.64
N HIS A 334 23.96 24.75 9.59
CA HIS A 334 24.06 25.49 8.33
C HIS A 334 24.95 24.75 7.31
N GLN A 335 26.16 24.36 7.73
CA GLN A 335 27.08 23.61 6.86
C GLN A 335 26.53 22.25 6.44
N LEU A 336 25.76 21.60 7.31
CA LEU A 336 25.08 20.33 7.01
C LEU A 336 23.99 20.48 5.95
N LEU A 337 23.19 21.54 6.05
CA LEU A 337 22.14 21.86 5.09
C LEU A 337 22.73 22.25 3.73
N GLU A 338 23.81 23.04 3.71
CA GLU A 338 24.55 23.38 2.48
C GLU A 338 25.11 22.12 1.80
N GLN A 339 25.80 21.26 2.55
CA GLN A 339 26.29 19.97 2.04
C GLN A 339 25.16 19.08 1.51
N SER A 340 23.99 19.07 2.18
CA SER A 340 22.83 18.31 1.72
C SER A 340 22.26 18.86 0.41
N ALA A 341 22.13 20.18 0.29
CA ALA A 341 21.62 20.82 -0.92
C ALA A 341 22.57 20.65 -2.11
N GLU A 342 23.88 20.73 -1.88
CA GLU A 342 24.89 20.44 -2.90
C GLU A 342 24.86 18.98 -3.35
N HIS A 343 24.83 18.03 -2.41
CA HIS A 343 24.76 16.60 -2.70
C HIS A 343 23.57 16.23 -3.59
N PHE A 344 22.36 16.66 -3.23
CA PHE A 344 21.16 16.33 -4.03
C PHE A 344 21.11 17.05 -5.39
N ARG A 345 21.83 18.18 -5.54
CA ARG A 345 22.01 18.85 -6.83
C ARG A 345 22.97 18.07 -7.73
N GLU A 346 24.06 17.53 -7.18
CA GLU A 346 25.00 16.67 -7.91
C GLU A 346 24.35 15.36 -8.36
N LEU A 347 23.41 14.83 -7.58
CA LEU A 347 22.61 13.66 -7.93
C LEU A 347 21.49 13.93 -8.95
N ASP A 348 21.26 15.19 -9.36
CA ASP A 348 20.18 15.61 -10.27
C ASP A 348 18.77 15.22 -9.76
N VAL A 349 18.56 15.32 -8.44
CA VAL A 349 17.28 14.97 -7.77
C VAL A 349 16.75 16.10 -6.89
N ALA A 350 17.34 17.29 -6.96
CA ALA A 350 17.00 18.43 -6.10
C ALA A 350 15.50 18.79 -6.10
N ASP A 351 14.82 18.66 -7.25
CA ASP A 351 13.37 18.91 -7.38
C ASP A 351 12.49 17.93 -6.60
N GLN A 352 13.04 16.77 -6.21
CA GLN A 352 12.36 15.76 -5.39
C GLN A 352 12.55 16.03 -3.89
N ILE A 353 13.44 16.94 -3.50
CA ILE A 353 13.84 17.11 -2.11
C ILE A 353 13.00 18.18 -1.42
N PHE A 354 12.57 17.87 -0.19
CA PHE A 354 11.93 18.83 0.70
C PHE A 354 12.54 18.76 2.09
N ALA A 355 12.53 19.85 2.84
CA ALA A 355 12.88 19.83 4.24
C ALA A 355 11.65 19.51 5.10
N TRP A 356 11.84 18.65 6.09
CA TRP A 356 10.81 18.35 7.10
C TRP A 356 11.42 18.36 8.49
N PRO A 357 11.73 19.56 9.02
CA PRO A 357 12.59 19.66 10.17
C PRO A 357 11.86 19.32 11.48
N TYR A 358 10.56 19.59 11.61
CA TYR A 358 9.77 19.15 12.76
C TYR A 358 8.79 18.03 12.38
N ARG A 359 8.94 16.87 13.03
CA ARG A 359 8.14 15.66 12.76
C ARG A 359 7.29 15.22 13.96
N GLY A 360 7.14 16.10 14.95
CA GLY A 360 6.41 15.84 16.19
C GLY A 360 4.90 16.08 16.08
N PRO A 361 4.16 15.79 17.17
CA PRO A 361 2.70 15.97 17.20
C PRO A 361 2.29 17.45 17.12
N VAL A 362 1.05 17.69 16.70
CA VAL A 362 0.47 19.03 16.70
C VAL A 362 0.27 19.52 18.14
N ALA A 363 0.99 20.58 18.52
CA ALA A 363 0.90 21.24 19.82
C ALA A 363 1.26 22.72 19.70
N ALA A 364 0.88 23.56 20.67
CA ALA A 364 1.23 24.99 20.62
C ALA A 364 2.75 25.24 20.55
N ALA A 365 3.53 24.50 21.35
CA ALA A 365 5.00 24.59 21.32
C ALA A 365 5.62 24.12 19.99
N ALA A 366 4.90 23.32 19.20
CA ALA A 366 5.36 22.83 17.91
C ALA A 366 5.54 23.96 16.89
N PHE A 367 4.72 25.01 16.95
CA PHE A 367 4.80 26.15 16.03
C PHE A 367 6.11 26.93 16.18
N ALA A 368 6.49 27.25 17.42
CA ALA A 368 7.74 27.95 17.69
C ALA A 368 8.96 27.11 17.27
N ARG A 369 8.90 25.79 17.54
CA ARG A 369 9.95 24.85 17.16
C ARG A 369 10.07 24.71 15.63
N GLN A 370 8.96 24.49 14.93
CA GLN A 370 8.94 24.44 13.47
C GLN A 370 9.45 25.75 12.86
N PHE A 371 9.06 26.90 13.39
CA PHE A 371 9.52 28.20 12.90
C PHE A 371 11.03 28.37 13.07
N ALA A 372 11.58 28.04 14.25
CA ALA A 372 13.01 28.14 14.51
C ALA A 372 13.82 27.24 13.57
N LEU A 373 13.40 25.99 13.37
CA LEU A 373 14.09 25.05 12.50
C LEU A 373 13.93 25.41 11.01
N ALA A 374 12.74 25.85 10.59
CA ALA A 374 12.50 26.31 9.22
C ALA A 374 13.38 27.52 8.86
N LYS A 375 13.69 28.39 9.85
CA LYS A 375 14.62 29.51 9.65
C LYS A 375 16.04 29.03 9.33
N LEU A 376 16.49 27.93 9.93
CA LEU A 376 17.80 27.33 9.62
C LEU A 376 17.83 26.81 8.18
N VAL A 377 16.79 26.08 7.79
CA VAL A 377 16.62 25.59 6.40
C VAL A 377 16.65 26.76 5.42
N ARG A 378 15.85 27.80 5.66
CA ARG A 378 15.80 29.00 4.80
C ARG A 378 17.10 29.78 4.74
N GLY A 379 17.91 29.73 5.81
CA GLY A 379 19.21 30.37 5.86
C GLY A 379 20.22 29.71 4.92
N ALA A 380 20.20 28.37 4.86
CA ALA A 380 21.08 27.59 3.99
C ALA A 380 20.57 27.51 2.54
N ASP A 381 19.26 27.35 2.35
CA ASP A 381 18.62 27.30 1.04
C ASP A 381 17.21 27.92 1.07
N ALA A 382 17.09 29.09 0.43
CA ALA A 382 15.83 29.83 0.34
C ALA A 382 14.78 29.11 -0.52
N ALA A 383 15.20 28.26 -1.47
CA ALA A 383 14.31 27.62 -2.45
C ALA A 383 13.76 26.27 -1.96
N THR A 384 14.45 25.58 -1.04
CA THR A 384 14.03 24.25 -0.56
C THR A 384 12.58 24.26 -0.04
N PRO A 385 11.65 23.45 -0.57
CA PRO A 385 10.30 23.32 -0.01
C PRO A 385 10.34 22.86 1.45
N ILE A 386 9.46 23.39 2.31
CA ILE A 386 9.36 22.95 3.72
C ILE A 386 7.99 22.33 3.97
N LEU A 387 7.96 21.06 4.37
CA LEU A 387 6.76 20.39 4.83
C LEU A 387 6.45 20.76 6.27
N SER A 388 5.18 21.08 6.54
CA SER A 388 4.61 21.25 7.88
C SER A 388 3.32 20.47 7.98
N GLN A 389 3.21 19.62 9.00
CA GLN A 389 1.95 18.95 9.37
C GLN A 389 1.13 19.75 10.38
N LEU A 390 1.66 20.90 10.82
CA LEU A 390 0.93 21.80 11.70
C LEU A 390 -0.20 22.47 10.90
N PRO A 391 -1.39 22.64 11.51
CA PRO A 391 -2.47 23.35 10.87
C PRO A 391 -2.04 24.81 10.59
N PRO A 392 -2.59 25.46 9.54
CA PRO A 392 -2.24 26.84 9.21
C PRO A 392 -2.50 27.83 10.35
N VAL A 393 -3.43 27.49 11.24
CA VAL A 393 -3.78 28.27 12.43
C VAL A 393 -3.38 27.47 13.67
N PRO A 394 -2.59 28.04 14.61
CA PRO A 394 -2.29 27.38 15.87
C PRO A 394 -3.57 27.01 16.64
N PRO A 395 -3.62 25.84 17.29
CA PRO A 395 -4.70 25.56 18.23
C PRO A 395 -4.68 26.61 19.35
N PRO A 396 -5.85 27.01 19.88
CA PRO A 396 -5.90 27.89 21.04
C PRO A 396 -5.11 27.28 22.20
N LEU A 397 -4.34 28.13 22.89
CA LEU A 397 -3.47 27.76 24.02
C LEU A 397 -4.24 27.12 25.17
#